data_AF-A0A524GBI5-F1
#
_entry.id   AF-A0A524GBI5-F1
#
_cell.length_a   1.000
_cell.length_b   1.000
_cell.length_c   1.000
_cell.angle_alpha   90.00
_cell.angle_beta   90.00
_cell.angle_gamma   90.00
#
_symmetry.space_group_name_H-M   'P 1'
#
loop_
_entity.id
_entity.type
_entity.pdbx_description
1 polymer ?
#
loop_
_entity_poly.entity_id
_entity_poly.type
_entity_poly.pdbx_seq_one_letter_code
_entity_poly.pdbx_strand_id
1 'polypeptide(L)'
;MMIDDEPCRVISMDKSKPGKHGAAKANIIAVGFFDNRKRNVIMPADRMVDVPVIDKRSATVIADTGENFSLMDSETFETYDIPKPIDQEILSQIELNCSVEVWDVMGRKVITRVKTA
;
A
#
# COMPACT_ATOMS: atom_id res chain seq x y z
N MET A 1 -5.87 -5.92 3.74
CA MET A 1 -7.34 -6.00 3.95
C MET A 1 -7.89 -4.59 3.98
N MET A 2 -9.16 -4.39 3.69
CA MET A 2 -9.84 -3.11 3.86
C MET A 2 -10.33 -2.96 5.31
N ILE A 3 -10.09 -1.81 5.92
CA ILE A 3 -10.66 -1.43 7.22
C ILE A 3 -11.01 0.06 7.15
N ASP A 4 -12.28 0.40 7.39
CA ASP A 4 -12.79 1.78 7.32
C ASP A 4 -12.43 2.46 5.98
N ASP A 5 -12.68 1.76 4.86
CA ASP A 5 -12.38 2.18 3.49
C ASP A 5 -10.90 2.48 3.17
N GLU A 6 -9.98 2.13 4.08
CA GLU A 6 -8.54 2.28 3.89
C GLU A 6 -7.86 0.92 3.63
N PRO A 7 -7.03 0.79 2.59
CA PRO A 7 -6.21 -0.41 2.40
C PRO A 7 -5.18 -0.53 3.52
N CYS A 8 -5.24 -1.62 4.26
CA CYS A 8 -4.40 -1.84 5.43
C CYS A 8 -3.49 -3.05 5.27
N ARG A 9 -2.24 -2.90 5.73
CA ARG A 9 -1.30 -4.01 5.93
C ARG A 9 -1.54 -4.63 7.30
N VAL A 10 -1.84 -5.93 7.32
CA VAL A 10 -1.99 -6.67 8.59
C VAL A 10 -0.62 -6.86 9.22
N ILE A 11 -0.50 -6.52 10.50
CA ILE A 11 0.76 -6.61 11.27
C ILE A 11 0.70 -7.64 12.40
N SER A 12 -0.50 -7.98 12.88
CA SER A 12 -0.73 -9.07 13.84
C SER A 12 -2.13 -9.65 13.65
N MET A 13 -2.28 -10.94 13.99
CA MET A 13 -3.57 -11.61 14.06
C MET A 13 -3.57 -12.64 15.19
N ASP A 14 -4.45 -12.46 16.16
CA ASP A 14 -4.70 -13.41 17.25
C ASP A 14 -6.05 -14.11 17.05
N LYS A 15 -6.14 -15.36 17.49
CA LYS A 15 -7.37 -16.16 17.43
C LYS A 15 -7.85 -16.48 18.83
N SER A 16 -9.15 -16.40 19.07
CA SER A 16 -9.76 -16.77 20.35
C SER A 16 -11.05 -17.57 20.14
N LYS A 17 -11.42 -18.39 21.12
CA LYS A 17 -12.69 -19.11 21.16
C LYS A 17 -13.32 -18.94 22.55
N PRO A 18 -14.29 -18.01 22.72
CA PRO A 18 -14.88 -17.73 24.03
C PRO A 18 -15.76 -18.91 24.49
N GLY A 19 -15.23 -19.75 25.37
CA GLY A 19 -15.95 -20.91 25.91
C GLY A 19 -16.01 -22.11 24.96
N LYS A 20 -16.52 -23.24 25.47
CA LYS A 20 -16.52 -24.54 24.78
C LYS A 20 -17.30 -24.52 23.45
N HIS A 21 -18.41 -23.77 23.42
CA HIS A 21 -19.32 -23.67 22.27
C HIS A 21 -19.25 -22.31 21.55
N GLY A 22 -18.34 -21.41 21.95
CA GLY A 22 -18.22 -20.12 21.29
C GLY A 22 -17.69 -20.22 19.87
N ALA A 23 -18.07 -19.27 19.02
CA ALA A 23 -17.49 -19.10 17.70
C ALA A 23 -16.02 -18.64 17.81
N ALA A 24 -15.19 -19.09 16.87
CA ALA A 24 -13.83 -18.57 16.74
C ALA A 24 -13.88 -17.10 16.33
N LYS A 25 -13.05 -16.27 16.96
CA LYS A 25 -12.86 -14.86 16.65
C LYS A 25 -11.43 -14.61 16.22
N ALA A 26 -11.24 -13.72 15.25
CA ALA A 26 -9.95 -13.16 14.89
C ALA A 26 -9.87 -11.73 15.43
N ASN A 27 -8.77 -11.42 16.11
CA ASN A 27 -8.38 -10.06 16.51
C ASN A 27 -7.23 -9.64 15.60
N ILE A 28 -7.48 -8.71 14.68
CA ILE A 28 -6.56 -8.32 13.62
C ILE A 28 -6.08 -6.90 13.90
N ILE A 29 -4.76 -6.75 14.01
CA ILE A 29 -4.10 -5.45 14.09
C ILE A 29 -3.51 -5.15 12.71
N ALA A 30 -3.85 -4.01 12.16
CA ALA A 30 -3.36 -3.56 10.86
C ALA A 30 -2.94 -2.09 10.90
N VAL A 31 -2.18 -1.66 9.90
CA VAL A 31 -1.76 -0.27 9.69
C VAL A 31 -2.22 0.16 8.31
N GLY A 32 -2.91 1.31 8.24
CA GLY A 32 -3.33 1.88 6.96
C GLY A 32 -2.12 2.20 6.09
N PHE A 33 -2.21 1.85 4.81
CA PHE A 33 -1.09 1.93 3.89
C PHE A 33 -0.72 3.38 3.55
N PHE A 34 -1.71 4.29 3.47
CA PHE A 34 -1.44 5.69 3.17
C PHE A 34 -1.48 6.59 4.40
N ASP A 35 -2.39 6.31 5.35
CA ASP A 35 -2.57 7.17 6.52
C ASP A 35 -1.68 6.78 7.73
N ASN A 36 -0.98 5.65 7.65
CA ASN A 36 -0.16 5.09 8.73
C ASN A 36 -0.91 4.90 10.07
N ARG A 37 -2.25 4.91 10.07
CA ARG A 37 -3.05 4.75 11.29
C ARG A 37 -3.19 3.28 11.64
N LYS A 38 -2.89 2.96 12.90
CA LYS A 38 -3.10 1.62 13.46
C LYS A 38 -4.59 1.39 13.72
N ARG A 39 -5.09 0.24 13.27
CA ARG A 39 -6.48 -0.20 13.41
C ARG A 39 -6.52 -1.56 14.07
N ASN A 40 -7.52 -1.80 14.92
CA ASN A 40 -7.75 -3.08 15.57
C ASN A 40 -9.19 -3.53 15.33
N VAL A 41 -9.38 -4.72 14.77
CA VAL A 41 -10.70 -5.26 14.44
C VAL A 41 -10.86 -6.66 15.00
N ILE A 42 -11.93 -6.88 15.76
CA ILE A 42 -12.33 -8.20 16.23
C ILE A 42 -13.56 -8.64 15.47
N MET A 43 -13.49 -9.79 14.79
CA MET A 43 -14.60 -10.32 14.01
C MET A 43 -14.67 -11.86 14.09
N PRO A 44 -15.83 -12.47 13.78
CA PRO A 44 -15.93 -13.91 13.59
C PRO A 44 -14.89 -14.40 12.56
N ALA A 45 -14.26 -15.54 12.83
CA ALA A 45 -13.18 -16.07 11.98
C ALA A 45 -13.66 -16.56 10.60
N ASP A 46 -14.96 -16.75 10.43
CA ASP A 46 -15.63 -17.14 9.18
C ASP A 46 -16.20 -15.95 8.38
N ARG A 47 -16.07 -14.72 8.91
CA ARG A 47 -16.49 -13.51 8.20
C ARG A 47 -15.56 -13.23 7.02
N MET A 48 -16.14 -13.02 5.84
CA MET A 48 -15.41 -12.52 4.67
C MET A 48 -14.96 -11.07 4.88
N VAL A 49 -13.78 -10.75 4.36
CA VAL A 49 -13.20 -9.41 4.38
C VAL A 49 -12.77 -9.00 2.99
N ASP A 50 -12.88 -7.72 2.68
CA ASP A 50 -12.41 -7.18 1.42
C ASP A 50 -10.88 -7.10 1.40
N VAL A 51 -10.30 -7.50 0.28
CA VAL A 51 -8.85 -7.49 0.04
C VAL A 51 -8.57 -6.48 -1.07
N PRO A 52 -7.75 -5.43 -0.82
CA PRO A 52 -7.39 -4.49 -1.86
C PRO A 52 -6.58 -5.19 -2.94
N VAL A 53 -6.90 -4.91 -4.20
CA VAL A 53 -6.05 -5.26 -5.34
C VAL A 53 -4.92 -4.24 -5.42
N ILE A 54 -3.70 -4.74 -5.61
CA ILE A 54 -2.48 -3.93 -5.72
C ILE A 54 -1.82 -4.28 -7.04
N ASP A 55 -1.85 -3.36 -7.99
CA ASP A 55 -1.14 -3.51 -9.25
C ASP A 55 0.25 -2.90 -9.12
N LYS A 56 1.28 -3.71 -9.39
CA LYS A 56 2.67 -3.29 -9.29
C LYS A 56 3.23 -3.06 -10.69
N ARG A 57 3.75 -1.86 -10.93
CA ARG A 57 4.28 -1.47 -12.22
C ARG A 57 5.70 -0.94 -12.10
N SER A 58 6.40 -0.98 -13.22
CA SER A 58 7.69 -0.29 -13.37
C SER A 58 7.43 1.05 -14.05
N ALA A 59 8.11 2.09 -13.59
CA ALA A 59 8.07 3.39 -14.24
C ALA A 59 9.44 4.06 -14.15
N THR A 60 9.69 5.02 -15.04
CA THR A 60 10.90 5.85 -15.01
C THR A 60 10.54 7.26 -14.57
N VAL A 61 11.33 7.83 -13.66
CA VAL A 61 11.19 9.22 -13.22
C VAL A 61 11.70 10.13 -14.31
N ILE A 62 10.84 10.97 -14.90
CA ILE A 62 11.22 11.83 -16.03
C ILE A 62 11.30 13.31 -15.67
N ALA A 63 10.60 13.75 -14.62
CA ALA A 63 10.72 15.11 -14.09
C ALA A 63 10.38 15.19 -12.60
N ASP A 64 11.01 16.16 -11.91
CA ASP A 64 10.64 16.61 -10.58
C ASP A 64 9.97 17.98 -10.70
N THR A 65 8.70 18.08 -10.32
CA THR A 65 7.90 19.31 -10.40
C THR A 65 7.72 19.99 -9.06
N GLY A 66 8.54 19.64 -8.06
CA GLY A 66 8.49 20.16 -6.70
C GLY A 66 7.68 19.25 -5.78
N GLU A 67 6.35 19.29 -5.87
CA GLU A 67 5.46 18.49 -5.02
C GLU A 67 5.23 17.06 -5.55
N ASN A 68 5.39 16.88 -6.86
CA ASN A 68 5.14 15.64 -7.58
C ASN A 68 6.37 15.17 -8.35
N PHE A 69 6.36 13.88 -8.70
CA PHE A 69 7.19 13.33 -9.77
C PHE A 69 6.32 13.05 -10.98
N SER A 70 6.83 13.41 -12.16
CA SER A 70 6.27 12.96 -13.43
C SER A 70 6.96 11.65 -13.82
N LEU A 71 6.16 10.61 -14.03
CA LEU A 71 6.64 9.25 -14.32
C LEU A 71 6.15 8.78 -15.68
N MET A 72 6.94 7.95 -16.34
CA MET A 72 6.54 7.21 -17.54
C MET A 72 6.43 5.72 -17.23
N ASP A 73 5.25 5.13 -17.42
CA ASP A 73 5.03 3.68 -17.28
C ASP A 73 5.93 2.90 -18.27
N SER A 74 6.61 1.87 -17.80
CA SER A 74 7.53 1.10 -18.66
C SER A 74 6.84 0.17 -19.66
N GLU A 75 5.56 -0.15 -19.44
CA GLU A 75 4.78 -1.03 -20.32
C GLU A 75 3.88 -0.23 -21.26
N THR A 76 3.17 0.77 -20.73
CA THR A 76 2.21 1.55 -21.53
C THR A 76 2.81 2.81 -22.15
N PHE A 77 3.99 3.24 -21.69
CA PHE A 77 4.63 4.53 -22.04
C PHE A 77 3.77 5.75 -21.71
N GLU A 78 2.69 5.58 -20.95
CA GLU A 78 1.86 6.69 -20.49
C GLU A 78 2.60 7.49 -19.43
N THR A 79 2.49 8.82 -19.55
CA THR A 79 3.05 9.74 -18.56
C THR A 79 1.97 10.18 -17.59
N TYR A 80 2.29 10.18 -16.29
CA TYR A 80 1.40 10.61 -15.23
C TYR A 80 2.18 11.20 -14.06
N ASP A 81 1.53 12.09 -13.32
CA ASP A 81 2.11 12.71 -12.14
C ASP A 81 1.62 12.02 -10.87
N ILE A 82 2.53 11.84 -9.92
CA ILE A 82 2.20 11.34 -8.58
C ILE A 82 2.85 12.21 -7.50
N PRO A 83 2.24 12.30 -6.30
CA PRO A 83 2.87 12.92 -5.16
C PRO A 83 4.18 12.24 -4.79
N LYS A 84 5.13 13.03 -4.30
CA LYS A 84 6.37 12.49 -3.72
C LYS A 84 6.06 11.52 -2.56
N PRO A 85 6.80 10.42 -2.43
CA PRO A 85 6.66 9.51 -1.29
C PRO A 85 6.81 10.24 0.04
N ILE A 86 5.95 9.89 1.00
CA ILE A 86 6.04 10.41 2.38
C ILE A 86 7.29 9.86 3.08
N ASP A 87 7.66 8.63 2.74
CA ASP A 87 8.86 7.96 3.26
C ASP A 87 10.13 8.65 2.75
N GLN A 88 10.84 9.29 3.68
CA GLN A 88 12.06 10.05 3.39
C GLN A 88 13.22 9.17 2.92
N GLU A 89 13.27 7.90 3.36
CA GLU A 89 14.32 6.97 2.95
C GLU A 89 14.18 6.64 1.47
N ILE A 90 12.95 6.37 1.02
CA ILE A 90 12.64 6.15 -0.39
C ILE A 90 12.87 7.44 -1.18
N LEU A 91 12.36 8.57 -0.69
CA LEU A 91 12.47 9.85 -1.37
C LEU A 91 13.92 10.24 -1.65
N SER A 92 14.83 10.01 -0.67
CA SER A 92 16.25 10.34 -0.81
C SER A 92 17.00 9.53 -1.86
N GLN A 93 16.45 8.39 -2.29
CA GLN A 93 17.05 7.51 -3.30
C GLN A 93 16.56 7.82 -4.72
N ILE A 94 15.51 8.64 -4.86
CA ILE A 94 14.90 8.93 -6.16
C ILE A 94 15.69 10.03 -6.87
N GLU A 95 16.14 9.72 -8.08
CA GLU A 95 16.82 10.63 -8.99
C GLU A 95 16.12 10.64 -10.35
N LEU A 96 16.38 11.67 -11.16
CA LEU A 96 15.89 11.70 -12.53
C LEU A 96 16.43 10.51 -13.33
N ASN A 97 15.59 9.97 -14.20
CA ASN A 97 15.84 8.79 -15.04
C ASN A 97 16.01 7.47 -14.29
N CYS A 98 15.80 7.42 -12.97
CA CYS A 98 15.82 6.15 -12.25
C CYS A 98 14.54 5.34 -12.52
N SER A 99 14.68 4.01 -12.55
CA SER A 99 13.53 3.11 -12.57
C SER A 99 13.00 2.92 -11.15
N VAL A 100 11.69 3.01 -11.00
CA VAL A 100 10.98 2.87 -9.72
C VAL A 100 9.89 1.81 -9.83
N GLU A 101 9.55 1.21 -8.70
CA GLU A 101 8.34 0.41 -8.55
C GLU A 101 7.20 1.31 -8.07
N VAL A 102 6.12 1.33 -8.84
CA VAL A 102 4.89 2.07 -8.51
C VAL A 102 3.82 1.05 -8.16
N TRP A 103 3.17 1.23 -7.02
CA TRP A 103 1.99 0.45 -6.66
C TRP A 103 0.75 1.31 -6.91
N ASP A 104 -0.18 0.79 -7.71
CA ASP A 104 -1.54 1.29 -7.79
C ASP A 104 -2.41 0.50 -6.80
N VAL A 105 -2.78 1.16 -5.71
CA VAL A 105 -3.64 0.60 -4.67
C VAL A 105 -5.00 1.27 -4.81
N MET A 106 -5.93 0.60 -5.47
CA MET A 106 -7.31 1.07 -5.67
C MET A 106 -7.39 2.47 -6.32
N GLY A 107 -6.58 2.72 -7.35
CA GLY A 107 -6.52 3.98 -8.08
C GLY A 107 -5.52 4.99 -7.51
N ARG A 108 -4.94 4.73 -6.34
CA ARG A 108 -3.95 5.60 -5.68
C ARG A 108 -2.56 5.06 -5.93
N LYS A 109 -1.77 5.81 -6.71
CA LYS A 109 -0.40 5.43 -7.08
C LYS A 109 0.62 5.96 -6.07
N VAL A 110 1.61 5.15 -5.74
CA VAL A 110 2.74 5.52 -4.87
C VAL A 110 4.02 4.82 -5.31
N ILE A 111 5.16 5.51 -5.26
CA ILE A 111 6.47 4.87 -5.42
C ILE A 111 6.82 4.14 -4.14
N THR A 112 7.12 2.85 -4.26
CA THR A 112 7.44 2.00 -3.10
C THR A 112 8.91 1.64 -2.99
N ARG A 113 9.66 1.73 -4.08
CA ARG A 113 11.12 1.58 -4.09
C ARG A 113 11.74 2.05 -5.41
N VAL A 114 13.01 2.39 -5.35
CA VAL A 114 13.88 2.49 -6.53
C VAL A 114 14.29 1.09 -6.94
N LYS A 115 14.22 0.77 -8.24
CA LYS A 115 14.71 -0.49 -8.79
C LYS A 115 16.19 -0.35 -9.07
N THR A 116 17.00 -1.13 -8.39
CA THR A 116 18.39 -1.34 -8.76
C THR A 116 18.47 -2.15 -10.05
N ALA A 117 19.35 -1.75 -10.96
CA ALA A 117 19.68 -2.49 -12.18
C ALA A 117 20.42 -3.79 -11.87
#